data_AF-T0YPY7-F1
#
_entry.id   AF-T0YPY7-F1
#
_cell.length_a   1.000
_cell.length_b   1.000
_cell.length_c   1.000
_cell.angle_alpha   90.00
_cell.angle_beta   90.00
_cell.angle_gamma   90.00
#
_symmetry.space_group_name_H-M   'P 1'
#
loop_
_entity.id
_entity.type
_entity.pdbx_description
1 polymer ?
#
loop_
_entity_poly.entity_id
_entity_poly.type
_entity_poly.pdbx_seq_one_letter_code
_entity_poly.pdbx_strand_id
1 'polypeptide(L)'
;MPPGFEPCLAAAVPLLIWLYLALFRGGFWRPCVLPPAGSPARARVAAIVPARNEAENIGRAVQSLLGQRFQGELRVFVVDDGSTDATAEVARAAAEAAGA
;
A
#
# COMPACT_ATOMS: atom_id res chain seq x y z
N MET A 1 -22.87 0.20 39.33
CA MET A 1 -23.17 -0.21 37.94
C MET A 1 -23.99 0.91 37.30
N PRO A 2 -23.41 1.73 36.41
CA PRO A 2 -24.20 2.75 35.73
C PRO A 2 -25.12 2.11 34.66
N PRO A 3 -26.35 2.62 34.49
CA PRO A 3 -27.32 2.10 33.52
C PRO A 3 -27.03 2.60 32.09
N GLY A 4 -27.36 1.78 31.09
CA GLY A 4 -27.88 2.27 29.80
C GLY A 4 -26.91 2.58 28.67
N PHE A 5 -25.81 1.83 28.49
CA PHE A 5 -25.16 1.79 27.17
C PHE A 5 -26.00 0.92 26.23
N GLU A 6 -27.01 1.51 25.61
CA GLU A 6 -27.83 0.87 24.56
C GLU A 6 -26.92 0.55 23.35
N PRO A 7 -26.54 -0.71 23.11
CA PRO A 7 -25.51 -1.08 22.13
C PRO A 7 -25.86 -0.65 20.70
N CYS A 8 -27.14 -0.45 20.40
CA CYS A 8 -27.63 0.08 19.13
C CYS A 8 -27.13 1.50 18.81
N LEU A 9 -27.05 2.37 19.82
CA LEU A 9 -26.61 3.76 19.63
C LEU A 9 -25.10 3.83 19.33
N ALA A 10 -24.32 2.95 19.96
CA ALA A 10 -22.89 2.81 19.68
C ALA A 10 -22.62 2.26 18.26
N ALA A 11 -23.47 1.35 17.75
CA ALA A 11 -23.36 0.83 16.39
C ALA A 11 -23.87 1.80 15.30
N ALA A 12 -24.80 2.70 15.65
CA ALA A 12 -25.34 3.69 14.71
C ALA A 12 -24.28 4.71 14.27
N VAL A 13 -23.35 5.08 15.16
CA VAL A 13 -22.28 6.05 14.85
C VAL A 13 -21.37 5.60 13.70
N PRO A 14 -20.72 4.42 13.73
CA PRO A 14 -19.89 3.96 12.62
C PRO A 14 -20.70 3.71 11.34
N LEU A 15 -21.97 3.29 11.46
CA LEU A 15 -22.86 3.14 10.30
C LEU A 15 -23.12 4.50 9.63
N LEU A 16 -23.44 5.54 10.40
CA LEU A 16 -23.65 6.90 9.88
C LEU A 16 -22.36 7.48 9.29
N ILE A 17 -21.20 7.22 9.91
CA ILE A 17 -19.90 7.59 9.35
C ILE A 17 -19.69 6.92 7.99
N TRP A 18 -19.92 5.61 7.88
CA TRP A 18 -19.79 4.89 6.61
C TRP A 18 -20.80 5.35 5.56
N LEU A 19 -22.06 5.60 5.93
CA LEU A 19 -23.07 6.16 5.03
C LEU A 19 -22.66 7.55 4.52
N TYR A 20 -22.17 8.41 5.42
CA TYR A 20 -21.67 9.72 5.02
C TYR A 20 -20.48 9.61 4.06
N LEU A 21 -19.50 8.81 4.45
CA LEU A 21 -18.30 8.54 3.68
C LEU A 21 -18.68 8.02 2.29
N ALA A 22 -19.57 7.02 2.21
CA ALA A 22 -20.03 6.36 0.99
C ALA A 22 -20.91 7.22 0.06
N LEU A 23 -21.56 8.27 0.57
CA LEU A 23 -22.49 9.07 -0.22
C LEU A 23 -21.95 10.48 -0.53
N PHE A 24 -21.18 11.08 0.38
CA PHE A 24 -20.87 12.51 0.34
C PHE A 24 -19.38 12.83 0.20
N ARG A 25 -18.47 11.87 0.41
CA ARG A 25 -17.03 12.10 0.26
C ARG A 25 -16.48 11.72 -1.13
N GLY A 26 -17.34 11.80 -2.16
CA GLY A 26 -16.92 11.79 -3.56
C GLY A 26 -16.25 10.50 -4.05
N GLY A 27 -16.57 9.34 -3.47
CA GLY A 27 -15.94 8.09 -3.90
C GLY A 27 -14.51 7.93 -3.42
N PHE A 28 -14.16 8.39 -2.22
CA PHE A 28 -12.79 8.28 -1.67
C PHE A 28 -12.24 6.84 -1.63
N TRP A 29 -13.12 5.82 -1.69
CA TRP A 29 -12.75 4.40 -1.79
C TRP A 29 -12.48 3.95 -3.23
N ARG A 30 -12.81 4.76 -4.24
CA ARG A 30 -12.55 4.42 -5.64
C ARG A 30 -11.06 4.56 -5.88
N PRO A 31 -10.39 3.52 -6.43
CA PRO A 31 -9.01 3.67 -6.85
C PRO A 31 -8.93 4.78 -7.90
N CYS A 32 -7.93 5.64 -7.78
CA CYS A 32 -7.64 6.64 -8.79
C CYS A 32 -7.07 5.90 -10.02
N VAL A 33 -7.95 5.48 -10.93
CA VAL A 33 -7.54 4.86 -12.19
C VAL A 33 -7.25 5.98 -13.16
N LEU A 34 -5.97 6.26 -13.38
CA LEU A 34 -5.56 7.18 -14.43
C LEU A 34 -5.89 6.54 -15.79
N PRO A 35 -6.35 7.33 -16.78
CA PRO A 35 -6.45 6.84 -18.15
C PRO A 35 -5.08 6.31 -18.60
N PRO A 36 -5.03 5.34 -19.53
CA PRO A 36 -3.76 4.87 -20.06
C PRO A 36 -2.95 6.08 -20.54
N ALA A 37 -1.78 6.30 -19.93
CA ALA A 37 -0.88 7.32 -20.42
C ALA A 37 -0.56 7.00 -21.89
N GLY A 38 -0.32 8.02 -22.70
CA GLY A 38 0.30 7.84 -24.02
C GLY A 38 1.64 7.09 -23.90
N SER A 39 2.29 6.77 -25.02
CA SER A 39 3.55 6.02 -25.01
C SER A 39 4.52 6.61 -23.96
N PRO A 40 4.88 5.86 -22.91
CA PRO A 40 5.63 6.41 -21.81
C PRO A 40 6.98 6.88 -22.34
N ALA A 41 7.28 8.17 -22.21
CA ALA A 41 8.62 8.66 -22.43
C ALA A 41 9.57 7.85 -21.52
N ARG A 42 10.75 7.48 -22.03
CA ARG A 42 11.79 6.80 -21.23
C ARG A 42 12.16 7.67 -20.03
N ALA A 43 11.55 7.38 -18.89
CA ALA A 43 11.73 8.13 -17.66
C ALA A 43 12.58 7.33 -16.67
N ARG A 44 13.22 8.05 -15.74
CA ARG A 44 13.92 7.46 -14.61
C ARG A 44 13.03 7.62 -13.39
N VAL A 45 12.65 6.51 -12.76
CA VAL A 45 11.72 6.45 -11.64
C VAL A 45 12.43 5.87 -10.42
N ALA A 46 12.24 6.48 -9.27
CA ALA A 46 12.63 5.95 -7.97
C ALA A 46 11.37 5.58 -7.18
N ALA A 47 11.18 4.29 -6.92
CA ALA A 47 10.12 3.79 -6.04
C ALA A 47 10.70 3.63 -4.63
N ILE A 48 10.14 4.37 -3.67
CA ILE A 48 10.54 4.30 -2.26
C ILE A 48 9.46 3.51 -1.52
N VAL A 49 9.85 2.40 -0.90
CA VAL A 49 8.96 1.48 -0.18
C VAL A 49 9.31 1.54 1.31
N PRO A 50 8.57 2.30 2.13
CA PRO A 50 8.71 2.21 3.57
C PRO A 50 8.21 0.85 4.04
N ALA A 51 9.00 0.16 4.87
CA ALA A 51 8.67 -1.18 5.35
C ALA A 51 9.04 -1.31 6.83
N ARG A 52 8.05 -1.47 7.70
CA ARG A 52 8.26 -1.72 9.13
C ARG A 52 7.40 -2.90 9.57
N ASN A 53 8.05 -3.99 9.99
CA ASN A 53 7.38 -5.24 10.35
C ASN A 53 6.45 -5.75 9.23
N GLU A 54 6.96 -5.77 8.00
CA GLU A 54 6.26 -6.14 6.77
C GLU A 54 6.80 -7.44 6.17
N ALA A 55 7.39 -8.34 6.97
CA ALA A 55 8.00 -9.58 6.47
C ALA A 55 7.04 -10.43 5.62
N GLU A 56 5.72 -10.37 5.89
CA GLU A 56 4.70 -11.11 5.12
C GLU A 56 4.41 -10.50 3.74
N ASN A 57 4.66 -9.20 3.55
CA ASN A 57 4.23 -8.45 2.36
C ASN A 57 5.39 -7.94 1.49
N ILE A 58 6.52 -7.62 2.11
CA ILE A 58 7.60 -6.86 1.46
C ILE A 58 8.18 -7.61 0.26
N GLY A 59 8.30 -8.94 0.34
CA GLY A 59 8.80 -9.75 -0.78
C GLY A 59 7.92 -9.66 -2.02
N ARG A 60 6.59 -9.72 -1.84
CA ARG A 60 5.62 -9.57 -2.93
C ARG A 60 5.66 -8.16 -3.53
N ALA A 61 5.79 -7.13 -2.69
CA ALA A 61 5.87 -5.76 -3.13
C ALA A 61 7.11 -5.50 -4.00
N VAL A 62 8.29 -5.95 -3.54
CA VAL A 62 9.56 -5.83 -4.29
C VAL A 62 9.49 -6.56 -5.62
N GLN A 63 9.05 -7.82 -5.63
CA GLN A 63 8.91 -8.59 -6.87
C GLN A 63 7.91 -7.95 -7.84
N SER A 64 6.80 -7.40 -7.33
CA SER A 64 5.81 -6.70 -8.15
C SER A 64 6.38 -5.46 -8.82
N LEU A 65 7.21 -4.68 -8.12
CA LEU A 65 7.87 -3.49 -8.68
C LEU A 65 8.93 -3.85 -9.71
N LEU A 66 9.82 -4.81 -9.39
CA LEU A 66 10.89 -5.23 -10.29
C LEU A 66 10.37 -5.99 -11.53
N GLY A 67 9.21 -6.65 -11.42
CA GLY A 67 8.55 -7.34 -12.53
C GLY A 67 7.73 -6.46 -13.47
N GLN A 68 7.69 -5.13 -13.26
CA GLN A 68 6.89 -4.25 -14.12
C GLN A 68 7.48 -4.14 -15.53
N ARG A 69 6.59 -4.13 -16.54
CA ARG A 69 6.94 -3.77 -17.92
C ARG A 69 7.01 -2.25 -18.08
N PHE A 70 7.99 -1.63 -17.44
CA PHE A 70 8.21 -0.18 -17.50
C PHE A 70 9.20 0.17 -18.61
N GLN A 71 8.81 1.08 -19.52
CA GLN A 71 9.71 1.60 -20.55
C GLN A 71 10.55 2.74 -19.96
N GLY A 72 11.57 2.39 -19.18
CA GLY A 72 12.43 3.34 -18.49
C GLY A 72 13.38 2.67 -17.50
N GLU A 73 14.04 3.47 -16.67
CA GLU A 73 14.87 2.97 -15.57
C GLU A 73 14.04 3.05 -14.29
N LEU A 74 13.81 1.92 -13.62
CA LEU A 74 13.18 1.87 -12.30
C LEU A 74 14.24 1.49 -11.26
N ARG A 75 14.38 2.30 -10.22
CA ARG A 75 15.15 1.96 -9.02
C ARG A 75 14.18 1.80 -7.85
N VAL A 76 14.35 0.72 -7.09
CA VAL A 76 13.53 0.43 -5.90
C VAL A 76 14.39 0.62 -4.67
N PHE A 77 13.90 1.41 -3.71
CA PHE A 77 14.53 1.66 -2.43
C PHE A 77 13.60 1.15 -1.33
N VAL A 78 13.96 0.04 -0.70
CA VAL A 78 13.26 -0.42 0.52
C VAL A 78 13.89 0.31 1.70
N VAL A 79 13.06 1.00 2.48
CA VAL A 79 13.49 1.76 3.67
C VAL A 79 12.92 1.08 4.90
N ASP A 80 13.79 0.41 5.64
CA ASP A 80 13.49 -0.21 6.92
C ASP A 80 13.96 0.70 8.07
N ASP A 81 13.04 1.09 8.96
CA ASP A 81 13.27 2.00 10.08
C ASP A 81 13.41 1.27 11.43
N GLY A 82 14.03 0.09 11.39
CA GLY A 82 14.30 -0.73 12.57
C GLY A 82 13.17 -1.72 12.86
N SER A 83 12.80 -2.51 11.84
CA SER A 83 11.93 -3.67 12.02
C SER A 83 12.49 -4.65 13.05
N THR A 84 11.59 -5.33 13.74
CA THR A 84 11.92 -6.38 14.72
C THR A 84 11.64 -7.78 14.20
N ASP A 85 11.14 -7.88 12.97
CA ASP A 85 10.91 -9.14 12.25
C ASP A 85 11.90 -9.28 11.08
N ALA A 86 11.66 -10.26 10.18
CA ALA A 86 12.54 -10.56 9.06
C ALA A 86 12.35 -9.65 7.82
N THR A 87 11.79 -8.44 7.99
CA THR A 87 11.47 -7.54 6.86
C THR A 87 12.67 -7.29 5.94
N ALA A 88 13.83 -6.98 6.51
CA ALA A 88 15.03 -6.68 5.73
C ALA A 88 15.56 -7.90 4.97
N GLU A 89 15.57 -9.07 5.61
CA GLU A 89 15.99 -10.34 5.01
C GLU A 89 15.08 -10.73 3.84
N VAL A 90 13.77 -10.66 4.03
CA VAL A 90 12.79 -10.97 2.98
C VAL A 90 12.89 -9.99 1.81
N ALA A 91 13.10 -8.70 2.08
CA ALA A 91 13.29 -7.70 1.04
C ALA A 91 14.54 -7.98 0.18
N ARG A 92 15.68 -8.33 0.81
CA ARG A 92 16.90 -8.70 0.08
C ARG A 92 16.71 -9.96 -0.76
N ALA A 93 16.16 -11.02 -0.17
CA ALA A 93 15.90 -12.27 -0.88
C ALA A 93 14.99 -12.07 -2.10
N ALA A 94 14.00 -11.18 -1.98
CA ALA A 94 13.11 -10.83 -3.08
C ALA A 94 13.81 -10.06 -4.21
N ALA A 95 14.74 -9.15 -3.88
CA ALA A 95 15.56 -8.44 -4.86
C ALA A 95 16.52 -9.40 -5.60
N GLU A 96 17.21 -10.27 -4.86
CA GLU A 96 18.12 -11.28 -5.43
C GLU A 96 17.38 -12.24 -6.38
N ALA A 97 16.19 -12.70 -5.97
CA ALA A 97 15.35 -13.56 -6.81
C ALA A 97 14.88 -12.88 -8.11
N ALA A 98 14.82 -11.55 -8.12
CA ALA A 98 14.50 -10.75 -9.30
C ALA A 98 15.74 -10.32 -10.10
N GLY A 99 16.95 -10.69 -9.66
CA GLY A 99 18.23 -10.37 -10.31
C GLY A 99 18.67 -8.90 -10.15
N ALA A 100 18.20 -8.22 -9.11
CA ALA A 100 18.53 -6.84 -8.77
C ALA A 100 19.65 -6.75 -7.72
#